data_AF-A0A644WAA1-F1
#
_entry.id   AF-A0A644WAA1-F1
#
_cell.length_a   1.000
_cell.length_b   1.000
_cell.length_c   1.000
_cell.angle_alpha   90.00
_cell.angle_beta   90.00
_cell.angle_gamma   90.00
#
_symmetry.space_group_name_H-M   'P 1'
#
loop_
_entity.id
_entity.type
_entity.pdbx_description
1 polymer ?
#
loop_
_entity_poly.entity_id
_entity_poly.type
_entity_poly.pdbx_seq_one_letter_code
_entity_poly.pdbx_strand_id
1 'polypeptide(L)'
;MKNIILTDVQFNVIQTMLKRGNLHRHSGGWTYDGVEEWEYTDMSGHTHRFPNWHCNLMTLRVLDRNGIVNLDEKNKICKLIADESKLKNIRRKRTCK
;
A
#
# COMPACT_ATOMS: atom_id res chain seq x y z
N MET A 1 6.20 -12.07 21.57
CA MET A 1 5.67 -11.47 20.32
C MET A 1 6.17 -10.02 20.24
N LYS A 2 6.77 -9.59 19.11
CA LYS A 2 7.24 -8.21 18.95
C LYS A 2 6.04 -7.29 18.68
N ASN A 3 5.92 -6.20 19.45
CA ASN A 3 4.96 -5.14 19.14
C ASN A 3 5.44 -4.39 17.89
N ILE A 4 4.62 -4.38 16.83
CA ILE A 4 4.91 -3.63 15.61
C ILE A 4 4.22 -2.27 15.72
N ILE A 5 5.02 -1.21 15.72
CA ILE A 5 4.53 0.17 15.69
C ILE A 5 4.54 0.63 14.24
N LEU A 6 3.35 0.92 13.71
CA LEU A 6 3.20 1.39 12.34
C LEU A 6 3.04 2.90 12.27
N THR A 7 3.63 3.49 11.23
CA THR A 7 3.30 4.86 10.82
C THR A 7 1.88 4.94 10.28
N ASP A 8 1.31 6.15 10.24
CA ASP A 8 -0.01 6.36 9.65
C ASP A 8 -0.09 5.93 8.19
N VAL A 9 1.00 6.12 7.43
CA VAL A 9 1.09 5.68 6.02
C VAL A 9 1.01 4.15 5.93
N GLN A 10 1.79 3.43 6.74
CA GLN A 10 1.78 1.97 6.78
C GLN A 10 0.40 1.43 7.20
N PHE A 11 -0.21 2.06 8.21
CA PHE A 11 -1.54 1.69 8.68
C PHE A 11 -2.61 1.90 7.60
N ASN A 12 -2.59 3.04 6.90
CA ASN A 12 -3.51 3.33 5.81
C ASN A 12 -3.39 2.31 4.67
N VAL A 13 -2.18 1.86 4.32
CA VAL A 13 -1.98 0.82 3.29
C VAL A 13 -2.65 -0.48 3.69
N ILE A 14 -2.47 -0.93 4.94
CA ILE A 14 -3.11 -2.14 5.44
C ILE A 14 -4.64 -2.01 5.40
N GLN A 15 -5.18 -0.87 5.85
CA GLN A 15 -6.62 -0.60 5.80
C GLN A 15 -7.16 -0.61 4.35
N THR A 16 -6.40 -0.05 3.41
CA THR A 16 -6.76 -0.12 1.98
C THR A 16 -6.77 -1.57 1.50
N MET A 17 -5.72 -2.35 1.80
CA MET A 17 -5.65 -3.76 1.37
C MET A 17 -6.74 -4.63 2.00
N LEU A 18 -7.11 -4.38 3.26
CA LEU A 18 -8.23 -5.05 3.92
C LEU A 18 -9.57 -4.76 3.22
N LYS A 19 -9.77 -3.55 2.69
CA LYS A 19 -11.03 -3.12 2.06
C LYS A 19 -11.11 -3.41 0.56
N ARG A 20 -9.97 -3.32 -0.14
CA ARG A 20 -9.88 -3.33 -1.61
C ARG A 20 -9.15 -4.55 -2.17
N GLY A 21 -8.45 -5.31 -1.33
CA GLY A 21 -7.70 -6.50 -1.73
C GLY A 21 -6.22 -6.24 -2.00
N ASN A 22 -5.66 -7.02 -2.93
CA ASN A 22 -4.23 -7.01 -3.22
C ASN A 22 -3.82 -5.71 -3.94
N LEU A 23 -2.51 -5.42 -3.87
CA LEU A 23 -1.94 -4.32 -4.66
C LEU A 23 -1.14 -4.87 -5.84
N HIS A 24 -1.20 -4.13 -6.94
CA HIS A 24 -0.50 -4.36 -8.20
C HIS A 24 0.34 -3.13 -8.55
N ARG A 25 1.48 -3.34 -9.24
CA ARG A 25 2.36 -2.23 -9.64
C ARG A 25 1.99 -1.68 -11.03
N HIS A 26 1.60 -0.41 -11.08
CA HIS A 26 1.30 0.36 -12.29
C HIS A 26 2.36 1.46 -12.52
N SER A 27 2.23 2.19 -13.64
CA SER A 27 3.15 3.27 -14.07
C SER A 27 3.27 4.47 -13.11
N GLY A 28 2.49 4.53 -12.04
CA GLY A 28 2.57 5.56 -10.99
C GLY A 28 2.83 5.06 -9.56
N GLY A 29 2.91 3.74 -9.35
CA GLY A 29 3.09 3.16 -8.00
C GLY A 29 2.35 1.84 -7.79
N TRP A 30 2.24 1.42 -6.53
CA TRP A 30 1.48 0.23 -6.15
C TRP A 30 0.05 0.61 -5.76
N THR A 31 -0.95 0.02 -6.40
CA THR A 31 -2.36 0.36 -6.19
C THR A 31 -3.25 -0.87 -6.23
N TYR A 32 -4.54 -0.75 -5.89
CA TYR A 32 -5.50 -1.87 -5.92
C TYR A 32 -6.26 -1.93 -7.25
N ASP A 33 -6.80 -3.10 -7.58
CA ASP A 33 -7.58 -3.27 -8.81
C ASP A 33 -8.88 -2.46 -8.77
N GLY A 34 -9.21 -1.79 -9.87
CA GLY A 34 -10.39 -0.92 -9.97
C GLY A 34 -10.25 0.42 -9.23
N VAL A 35 -9.02 0.82 -8.91
CA VAL A 35 -8.72 2.20 -8.49
C VAL A 35 -9.15 3.18 -9.58
N GLU A 36 -9.76 4.28 -9.18
CA GLU A 36 -10.06 5.38 -10.11
C GLU A 36 -8.74 6.04 -10.54
N GLU A 37 -8.60 6.30 -11.83
CA GLU A 37 -7.45 7.00 -12.40
C GLU A 37 -7.81 8.47 -12.62
N TRP A 38 -6.87 9.35 -12.28
CA TRP A 38 -6.93 10.76 -12.61
C TRP A 38 -6.13 11.02 -13.88
N GLU A 39 -6.61 11.99 -14.65
CA GLU A 39 -6.02 12.42 -15.91
C GLU A 39 -5.61 13.90 -15.82
N TYR A 40 -4.39 14.21 -16.26
CA TYR A 40 -4.00 15.59 -16.54
C TYR A 40 -3.31 15.68 -17.90
N THR A 41 -3.53 16.78 -18.61
CA THR A 41 -2.83 17.05 -19.87
C THR A 41 -1.76 18.10 -19.61
N ASP A 42 -0.52 17.78 -19.97
CA ASP A 42 0.59 18.71 -19.81
C ASP A 42 0.58 19.83 -20.87
N MET A 43 1.47 20.81 -20.72
CA MET A 43 1.58 21.94 -21.66
C MET A 43 2.02 21.52 -23.08
N SER A 44 2.53 20.29 -23.24
CA SER A 44 2.92 19.71 -24.53
C SER A 44 1.76 18.93 -25.19
N GLY A 45 0.58 18.87 -24.55
CA GLY A 45 -0.59 18.17 -25.06
C GLY A 45 -0.59 16.66 -24.78
N HIS A 46 0.32 16.16 -23.94
CA HIS A 46 0.31 14.74 -23.55
C HIS A 46 -0.60 14.53 -22.34
N THR A 47 -1.53 13.58 -22.44
CA THR A 47 -2.39 13.14 -21.33
C THR A 47 -1.69 12.07 -20.50
N HIS A 48 -1.56 12.32 -19.20
CA HIS A 48 -0.96 11.43 -18.22
C HIS A 48 -2.05 10.85 -17.32
N ARG A 49 -2.02 9.54 -17.11
CA ARG A 49 -2.92 8.79 -16.20
C ARG A 49 -2.17 8.36 -14.96
N PHE A 50 -2.77 8.55 -13.79
CA PHE A 50 -2.22 8.08 -12.53
C PHE A 50 -3.34 7.66 -11.57
N PRO A 51 -3.12 6.62 -10.75
CA PRO A 51 -4.14 6.17 -9.81
C PRO A 51 -4.38 7.22 -8.70
N ASN A 52 -5.64 7.46 -8.36
CA ASN A 52 -6.05 8.39 -7.30
C ASN A 52 -5.50 8.00 -5.92
N TRP A 53 -5.12 6.74 -5.76
CA TRP A 53 -4.44 6.21 -4.59
C TRP A 53 -3.29 5.31 -5.04
N HIS A 54 -2.12 5.52 -4.43
CA HIS A 54 -0.99 4.64 -4.62
C HIS A 54 -0.14 4.59 -3.36
N CYS A 55 0.66 3.53 -3.29
CA CYS A 55 1.60 3.27 -2.22
C CYS A 55 3.03 3.26 -2.77
N ASN A 56 3.95 3.82 -1.98
CA ASN A 56 5.38 3.76 -2.25
C ASN A 56 5.91 2.34 -1.98
N LEU A 57 6.77 1.84 -2.88
CA LEU A 57 7.46 0.56 -2.74
C LEU A 57 8.20 0.41 -1.40
N MET A 58 8.81 1.49 -0.90
CA MET A 58 9.52 1.48 0.38
C MET A 58 8.59 1.17 1.55
N THR A 59 7.35 1.67 1.52
CA THR A 59 6.35 1.34 2.53
C THR A 59 6.02 -0.14 2.49
N LEU A 60 5.83 -0.72 1.30
CA LEU A 60 5.53 -2.14 1.15
C LEU A 60 6.70 -3.02 1.59
N ARG A 61 7.94 -2.67 1.26
CA ARG A 61 9.14 -3.39 1.74
C ARG A 61 9.23 -3.42 3.26
N VAL A 62 8.86 -2.33 3.94
CA VAL A 62 8.82 -2.32 5.41
C VAL A 62 7.72 -3.22 5.94
N LEU A 63 6.54 -3.20 5.34
CA LEU A 63 5.43 -4.10 5.73
C LEU A 63 5.77 -5.58 5.50
N ASP A 64 6.45 -5.89 4.41
CA ASP A 64 6.91 -7.23 4.04
C ASP A 64 7.96 -7.75 5.03
N ARG A 65 8.98 -6.93 5.37
CA ARG A 65 9.96 -7.25 6.43
C ARG A 65 9.33 -7.49 7.80
N ASN A 66 8.17 -6.89 8.07
CA ASN A 66 7.42 -7.10 9.30
C ASN A 66 6.43 -8.29 9.21
N GLY A 67 6.38 -8.99 8.09
CA GLY A 67 5.53 -10.16 7.88
C GLY A 67 4.04 -9.83 7.86
N ILE A 68 3.68 -8.60 7.46
CA ILE A 68 2.29 -8.13 7.36
C ILE A 68 1.74 -8.35 5.95
N VAL A 69 2.57 -8.10 4.94
CA VAL A 69 2.26 -8.37 3.53
C VAL A 69 3.30 -9.33 2.97
N ASN A 70 2.99 -9.94 1.83
CA ASN A 70 3.91 -10.65 0.99
C ASN A 70 4.10 -9.82 -0.29
N LEU A 71 5.29 -9.23 -0.45
CA LEU A 71 5.63 -8.38 -1.60
C LEU A 71 6.41 -9.18 -2.65
N ASP A 72 5.75 -9.50 -3.76
CA ASP A 72 6.37 -10.10 -4.94
C ASP A 72 6.70 -9.01 -5.97
N GLU A 73 7.89 -8.41 -5.83
CA GLU A 73 8.33 -7.36 -6.76
C GLU A 73 8.49 -7.85 -8.20
N LYS A 74 8.81 -9.13 -8.39
CA LYS A 74 9.02 -9.74 -9.71
C LYS A 74 7.69 -9.85 -10.46
N ASN A 75 6.68 -10.41 -9.81
CA ASN A 75 5.35 -10.57 -10.37
C ASN A 75 4.48 -9.32 -10.18
N LYS A 76 5.02 -8.25 -9.57
CA LYS A 76 4.35 -6.96 -9.36
C LYS A 76 3.06 -7.07 -8.55
N ILE A 77 3.04 -7.98 -7.57
CA ILE A 77 1.87 -8.26 -6.74
C ILE A 77 2.26 -8.14 -5.26
N CYS A 78 1.41 -7.52 -4.46
CA CYS A 78 1.54 -7.44 -3.00
C CYS A 78 0.25 -7.94 -2.36
N LYS A 79 0.35 -8.94 -1.48
CA LYS A 79 -0.80 -9.58 -0.84
C LYS A 79 -0.76 -9.38 0.66
N LEU A 80 -1.90 -9.13 1.27
CA LEU A 80 -1.99 -9.12 2.73
C LEU A 80 -1.81 -10.55 3.25
N ILE A 81 -0.95 -10.75 4.25
CA ILE A 81 -0.85 -12.04 4.92
C ILE A 81 -2.07 -12.12 5.85
N ALA A 82 -3.10 -12.86 5.44
CA ALA A 82 -4.43 -12.95 6.07
C ALA A 82 -4.45 -13.56 7.49
N ASP A 83 -3.32 -13.60 8.17
CA ASP A 83 -3.24 -14.08 9.53
C ASP A 83 -3.69 -12.95 10.47
N GLU A 84 -5.00 -12.86 10.68
CA GLU A 84 -5.64 -11.89 11.60
C GLU A 84 -4.98 -11.88 12.98
N SER A 85 -4.38 -13.00 13.41
CA SER A 85 -3.65 -13.11 14.67
C SER A 85 -2.43 -12.17 14.74
N LYS A 86 -1.79 -11.87 13.60
CA LYS A 86 -0.68 -10.90 13.49
C LYS A 86 -1.19 -9.46 13.47
N LEU A 87 -2.37 -9.22 12.88
CA LEU A 87 -2.98 -7.89 12.83
C LEU A 87 -3.44 -7.41 14.22
N LYS A 88 -3.82 -8.33 15.13
CA LYS A 88 -4.24 -8.02 16.52
C LYS A 88 -3.16 -7.31 17.36
N ASN A 89 -1.89 -7.45 16.99
CA ASN A 89 -0.75 -6.83 17.70
C ASN A 89 -0.25 -5.53 17.05
N ILE A 90 -0.91 -5.06 15.99
CA ILE A 90 -0.54 -3.81 15.32
C ILE A 90 -1.10 -2.64 16.11
N ARG A 91 -0.19 -1.81 16.66
CA ARG A 91 -0.58 -0.54 17.29
C ARG A 91 -0.25 0.60 16.34
N ARG A 92 -1.23 1.45 16.08
CA ARG A 92 -1.04 2.71 15.36
C ARG A 92 -0.13 3.62 16.20
N LYS A 93 0.94 4.14 15.61
CA LYS A 93 1.75 5.18 16.27
C LYS A 93 0.88 6.42 16.43
N ARG A 94 0.38 6.69 17.64
CA ARG A 94 -0.25 7.98 17.94
C ARG A 94 0.86 9.02 17.94
N THR A 95 0.95 9.81 16.88
CA THR A 95 1.68 11.09 16.95
C THR A 95 0.83 12.05 17.76
N CYS A 96 1.19 12.27 19.03
CA CYS A 96 0.74 13.47 19.73
C CYS A 96 1.27 14.68 18.94
N LYS A 97 0.37 15.53 18.48
CA LYS A 97 0.69 16.88 18.02
C LYS A 97 0.90 17.78 19.23
#